data_AF-A0A9Q0EE41-F1
#
_entry.id   AF-A0A9Q0EE41-F1
#
_cell.length_a   1.000
_cell.length_b   1.000
_cell.length_c   1.000
_cell.angle_alpha   90.00
_cell.angle_beta   90.00
_cell.angle_gamma   90.00
#
_symmetry.space_group_name_H-M   'P 1'
#
loop_
_entity.id
_entity.type
_entity.pdbx_description
1 polymer ?
#
loop_
_entity_poly.entity_id
_entity_poly.type
_entity_poly.pdbx_seq_one_letter_code
_entity_poly.pdbx_strand_id
1 'polypeptide(L)'
;MDEETMTHSDEQQQHLTSSLQKALQQCELVQNMIDISISSLEGLRTKCATSNDLTQQEIRTLEGKLVKYFSRQLSCKRRVASEERSVELDHFPCLAHWFRIVNIRKDITQLAEDQVCEELGRFGATEEECARLNAALSCLRK
;
A
#
# COMPACT_ATOMS: atom_id res chain seq x y z
N MET A 1 -32.72 34.04 16.08
CA MET A 1 -32.12 32.77 16.53
C MET A 1 -31.61 32.09 15.29
N ASP A 2 -30.37 32.38 14.86
CA ASP A 2 -29.66 31.66 13.77
C ASP A 2 -28.14 31.97 13.85
N GLU A 3 -27.60 32.09 15.06
CA GLU A 3 -26.16 32.40 15.28
C GLU A 3 -25.37 31.16 15.72
N GLU A 4 -26.06 30.11 16.20
CA GLU A 4 -25.44 28.82 16.61
C GLU A 4 -25.25 27.84 15.44
N THR A 5 -25.97 27.98 14.33
CA THR A 5 -25.91 27.07 13.18
C THR A 5 -24.70 27.32 12.26
N MET A 6 -24.20 28.55 12.23
CA MET A 6 -23.08 28.95 11.36
C MET A 6 -21.71 28.51 11.91
N THR A 7 -21.51 28.61 13.22
CA THR A 7 -20.24 28.24 13.86
C THR A 7 -20.01 26.73 13.88
N HIS A 8 -21.07 25.95 14.06
CA HIS A 8 -20.98 24.49 14.12
C HIS A 8 -20.57 23.86 12.78
N SER A 9 -20.94 24.48 11.66
CA SER A 9 -20.55 24.04 10.31
C SER A 9 -19.07 24.33 10.03
N ASP A 10 -18.58 25.52 10.44
CA ASP A 10 -17.19 25.92 10.26
C ASP A 10 -16.21 25.11 11.13
N GLU A 11 -16.56 24.82 12.38
CA GLU A 11 -15.74 23.97 13.26
C GLU A 11 -15.68 22.52 12.77
N GLN A 12 -16.79 22.01 12.25
CA GLN A 12 -16.85 20.67 11.68
C GLN A 12 -16.03 20.59 10.39
N GLN A 13 -16.11 21.60 9.51
CA GLN A 13 -15.28 21.72 8.31
C GLN A 13 -13.78 21.83 8.64
N GLN A 14 -13.41 22.57 9.69
CA GLN A 14 -12.02 22.70 10.16
C GLN A 14 -11.49 21.41 10.80
N HIS A 15 -12.32 20.70 11.56
CA HIS A 15 -11.94 19.41 12.14
C HIS A 15 -11.73 18.34 11.06
N LEU A 16 -12.60 18.33 10.05
CA LEU A 16 -12.51 17.43 8.90
C LEU A 16 -11.24 17.67 8.08
N THR A 17 -10.95 18.92 7.71
CA THR A 17 -9.71 19.29 7.01
C THR A 17 -8.45 18.94 7.81
N SER A 18 -8.46 19.14 9.14
CA SER A 18 -7.36 18.73 10.01
C SER A 18 -7.15 17.21 10.03
N SER A 19 -8.24 16.44 10.00
CA SER A 19 -8.19 14.98 10.04
C SER A 19 -7.64 14.37 8.73
N LEU A 20 -8.06 14.91 7.59
CA LEU A 20 -7.55 14.56 6.26
C LEU A 20 -6.06 14.85 6.16
N GLN A 21 -5.62 16.05 6.57
CA GLN A 21 -4.21 16.44 6.51
C GLN A 21 -3.33 15.52 7.37
N LYS A 22 -3.80 15.13 8.57
CA LYS A 22 -3.10 14.16 9.42
C LYS A 22 -3.01 12.78 8.78
N ALA A 23 -4.08 12.31 8.13
CA ALA A 23 -4.08 11.02 7.45
C ALA A 23 -3.10 11.02 6.27
N LEU A 24 -3.08 12.10 5.50
CA LEU A 24 -2.19 12.28 4.35
C LEU A 24 -0.71 12.31 4.77
N GLN A 25 -0.35 13.13 5.77
CA GLN A 25 1.01 13.16 6.31
C GLN A 25 1.47 11.79 6.84
N GLN A 26 0.57 11.03 7.48
CA GLN A 26 0.89 9.67 7.91
C GLN A 26 1.10 8.73 6.71
N CYS A 27 0.29 8.84 5.67
CA CYS A 27 0.46 8.03 4.46
C CYS A 27 1.79 8.33 3.75
N GLU A 28 2.19 9.60 3.65
CA GLU A 28 3.47 10.03 3.07
C GLU A 28 4.66 9.54 3.88
N LEU A 29 4.62 9.69 5.21
CA LEU A 29 5.68 9.18 6.08
C LEU A 29 5.85 7.66 5.91
N VAL A 30 4.73 6.93 5.87
CA VAL A 30 4.75 5.49 5.66
C VAL A 30 5.21 5.15 4.24
N GLN A 31 4.90 5.96 3.22
CA GLN A 31 5.37 5.76 1.85
C GLN A 31 6.89 5.87 1.75
N ASN A 32 7.49 6.88 2.39
CA ASN A 32 8.95 7.00 2.45
C ASN A 32 9.61 5.75 3.07
N MET A 33 8.99 5.20 4.12
CA MET A 33 9.47 3.95 4.73
C MET A 33 9.32 2.75 3.79
N ILE A 34 8.25 2.70 2.99
CA ILE A 34 8.04 1.69 1.95
C ILE A 34 9.13 1.77 0.88
N ASP A 35 9.42 2.96 0.35
CA ASP A 35 10.36 3.16 -0.75
C ASP A 35 11.79 2.74 -0.37
N ILE A 36 12.24 3.10 0.84
CA ILE A 36 13.54 2.69 1.39
C ILE A 36 13.59 1.17 1.60
N SER A 37 12.50 0.60 2.12
CA SER A 37 12.43 -0.83 2.42
C SER A 37 12.38 -1.68 1.15
N ILE A 38 11.71 -1.21 0.09
CA ILE A 38 11.69 -1.86 -1.23
C ILE A 38 13.10 -1.84 -1.85
N SER A 39 13.77 -0.70 -1.82
CA SER A 39 15.14 -0.60 -2.34
C SER A 39 16.09 -1.58 -1.64
N SER A 40 15.91 -1.75 -0.33
CA SER A 40 16.68 -2.72 0.48
C SER A 40 16.33 -4.17 0.11
N LEU A 41 15.04 -4.47 -0.05
CA LEU A 41 14.54 -5.80 -0.43
C LEU A 41 15.05 -6.21 -1.83
N GLU A 42 15.02 -5.30 -2.80
CA GLU A 42 15.57 -5.53 -4.14
C GLU A 42 17.08 -5.79 -4.07
N GLY A 43 17.80 -5.06 -3.22
CA GLY A 43 19.21 -5.30 -2.94
C GLY A 43 19.48 -6.73 -2.45
N LEU A 44 18.73 -7.21 -1.46
CA LEU A 44 18.87 -8.57 -0.95
C LEU A 44 18.56 -9.64 -2.01
N ARG A 45 17.56 -9.40 -2.87
CA ARG A 45 17.18 -10.35 -3.92
C ARG A 45 18.16 -10.42 -5.08
N THR A 46 18.89 -9.34 -5.37
CA THR A 46 19.74 -9.23 -6.57
C THR A 46 21.24 -9.32 -6.25
N LYS A 47 21.67 -8.83 -5.09
CA LYS A 47 23.09 -8.69 -4.74
C LYS A 47 23.59 -9.72 -3.73
N CYS A 48 22.69 -10.37 -3.00
CA CYS A 48 23.04 -11.37 -1.99
C CYS A 48 22.74 -12.79 -2.49
N ALA A 49 23.46 -13.79 -1.94
CA ALA A 49 23.17 -15.19 -2.21
C ALA A 49 21.83 -15.57 -1.57
N THR A 50 20.76 -15.54 -2.35
CA THR A 50 19.40 -15.84 -1.89
C THR A 50 19.22 -17.30 -1.45
N SER A 51 20.18 -18.19 -1.69
CA SER A 51 20.18 -19.54 -1.12
C SER A 51 20.66 -19.59 0.34
N ASN A 52 21.14 -18.48 0.90
CA ASN A 52 21.53 -18.39 2.30
C ASN A 52 20.28 -18.18 3.18
N ASP A 53 20.13 -19.02 4.19
CA ASP A 53 19.02 -18.97 5.15
C ASP A 53 18.91 -17.60 5.84
N LEU A 54 20.04 -16.95 6.16
CA LEU A 54 20.03 -15.63 6.77
C LEU A 54 19.43 -14.57 5.83
N THR A 55 19.85 -14.58 4.56
CA THR A 55 19.32 -13.68 3.53
C THR A 55 17.84 -13.93 3.27
N GLN A 56 17.39 -15.19 3.25
CA GLN A 56 15.97 -15.53 3.14
C GLN A 56 15.15 -15.05 4.34
N GLN A 57 15.69 -15.17 5.55
CA GLN A 57 15.04 -14.67 6.76
C GLN A 57 14.91 -13.15 6.74
N GLU A 58 15.93 -12.42 6.29
CA GLU A 58 15.89 -10.96 6.13
C GLU A 58 14.87 -10.53 5.07
N ILE A 59 14.83 -11.22 3.92
CA ILE A 59 13.83 -11.01 2.86
C ILE A 59 12.42 -11.16 3.43
N ARG A 60 12.10 -12.29 4.08
CA ARG A 60 10.77 -12.54 4.69
C ARG A 60 10.43 -11.50 5.75
N THR A 61 11.42 -11.06 6.54
CA THR A 61 11.23 -10.04 7.57
C THR A 61 10.88 -8.68 6.96
N LEU A 62 11.57 -8.28 5.90
CA LEU A 62 11.28 -7.03 5.18
C LEU A 62 9.93 -7.08 4.47
N GLU A 63 9.59 -8.20 3.81
CA GLU A 63 8.27 -8.41 3.21
C GLU A 63 7.16 -8.26 4.26
N GLY A 64 7.31 -8.87 5.43
CA GLY A 64 6.35 -8.74 6.53
C GLY A 64 6.22 -7.32 7.06
N LYS A 65 7.33 -6.56 7.14
CA LYS A 65 7.30 -5.12 7.50
C LYS A 65 6.56 -4.30 6.45
N LEU A 66 6.84 -4.55 5.18
CA LEU A 66 6.20 -3.86 4.07
C LEU A 66 4.68 -4.10 4.09
N VAL A 67 4.23 -5.35 4.29
CA VAL A 67 2.78 -5.63 4.46
C VAL A 67 2.15 -4.78 5.56
N LYS A 68 2.82 -4.62 6.70
CA LYS A 68 2.32 -3.76 7.80
C LYS A 68 2.24 -2.28 7.41
N TYR A 69 3.19 -1.76 6.63
CA TYR A 69 3.15 -0.39 6.14
C TYR A 69 1.97 -0.15 5.20
N PHE A 70 1.72 -1.07 4.27
CA PHE A 70 0.55 -1.02 3.39
C PHE A 70 -0.77 -1.09 4.17
N SER A 71 -0.88 -1.99 5.14
CA SER A 71 -2.05 -2.05 6.04
C SER A 71 -2.25 -0.75 6.82
N ARG A 72 -1.16 -0.08 7.22
CA ARG A 72 -1.22 1.21 7.92
C ARG A 72 -1.68 2.35 7.00
N GLN A 73 -1.23 2.40 5.75
CA GLN A 73 -1.75 3.34 4.75
C GLN A 73 -3.26 3.12 4.50
N LEU A 74 -3.69 1.87 4.33
CA LEU A 74 -5.11 1.54 4.20
C LEU A 74 -5.92 1.95 5.44
N SER A 75 -5.37 1.74 6.63
CA SER A 75 -6.01 2.16 7.88
C SER A 75 -6.13 3.67 7.97
N CYS A 76 -5.10 4.43 7.60
CA CYS A 76 -5.17 5.90 7.51
C CYS A 76 -6.22 6.35 6.49
N LYS A 77 -6.28 5.72 5.31
CA LYS A 77 -7.28 6.01 4.28
C LYS A 77 -8.72 5.73 4.73
N ARG A 78 -8.95 4.62 5.44
CA ARG A 78 -10.28 4.24 5.98
C ARG A 78 -10.77 5.15 7.10
N ARG A 79 -9.87 5.85 7.80
CA ARG A 79 -10.25 6.79 8.86
C ARG A 79 -10.87 8.08 8.32
N VAL A 80 -10.69 8.38 7.04
CA VAL A 80 -11.30 9.52 6.35
C VAL A 80 -12.53 9.03 5.59
N ALA A 81 -13.65 9.73 5.75
CA ALA A 81 -14.91 9.41 5.07
C ALA A 81 -14.71 9.45 3.56
N SER A 82 -15.44 8.62 2.80
CA SER A 82 -15.18 8.46 1.37
C SER A 82 -15.44 9.76 0.59
N GLU A 83 -16.36 10.57 1.09
CA GLU A 83 -16.80 11.85 0.56
C GLU A 83 -15.76 12.97 0.78
N GLU A 84 -14.79 12.74 1.66
CA GLU A 84 -13.81 13.72 2.14
C GLU A 84 -12.37 13.37 1.74
N ARG A 85 -12.15 12.26 1.03
CA ARG A 85 -10.82 11.87 0.59
C ARG A 85 -10.34 12.80 -0.51
N SER A 86 -9.10 13.27 -0.39
CA SER A 86 -8.43 13.93 -1.51
C SER A 86 -7.96 12.90 -2.53
N VAL A 87 -7.77 13.37 -3.76
CA VAL A 87 -7.16 12.60 -4.84
C VAL A 87 -5.80 12.04 -4.40
N GLU A 88 -5.01 12.78 -3.64
CA GLU A 88 -3.70 12.31 -3.15
C GLU A 88 -3.83 11.16 -2.15
N LEU A 89 -4.81 11.22 -1.24
CA LEU A 89 -5.06 10.12 -0.30
C LEU A 89 -5.53 8.85 -1.03
N ASP A 90 -6.21 9.03 -2.17
CA ASP A 90 -6.71 7.91 -2.97
C ASP A 90 -5.62 7.12 -3.69
N HIS A 91 -4.48 7.74 -3.99
CA HIS A 91 -3.30 7.07 -4.56
C HIS A 91 -2.62 6.10 -3.59
N PHE A 92 -2.96 6.17 -2.29
CA PHE A 92 -2.46 5.23 -1.31
C PHE A 92 -3.41 4.03 -1.12
N PRO A 93 -2.85 2.83 -0.93
CA PRO A 93 -1.44 2.47 -1.10
C PRO A 93 -1.04 2.32 -2.57
N CYS A 94 0.23 2.59 -2.90
CA CYS A 94 0.75 2.45 -4.27
C CYS A 94 0.83 0.98 -4.70
N LEU A 95 -0.02 0.56 -5.65
CA LEU A 95 -0.12 -0.84 -6.09
C LEU A 95 1.15 -1.35 -6.80
N ALA A 96 1.85 -0.51 -7.57
CA ALA A 96 3.16 -0.87 -8.14
C ALA A 96 4.15 -1.34 -7.06
N HIS A 97 4.21 -0.62 -5.93
CA HIS A 97 5.07 -0.97 -4.82
C HIS A 97 4.65 -2.29 -4.16
N TRP A 98 3.34 -2.55 -4.08
CA TRP A 98 2.81 -3.83 -3.62
C TRP A 98 3.28 -5.01 -4.48
N PHE A 99 3.19 -4.86 -5.81
CA PHE A 99 3.60 -5.94 -6.72
C PHE A 99 5.10 -6.26 -6.64
N ARG A 100 5.95 -5.25 -6.42
CA ARG A 100 7.39 -5.46 -6.18
C ARG A 100 7.65 -6.29 -4.91
N ILE A 101 6.82 -6.14 -3.88
CA ILE A 101 6.94 -6.91 -2.63
C ILE A 101 6.59 -8.38 -2.84
N VAL A 102 5.47 -8.68 -3.51
CA VAL A 102 5.05 -10.07 -3.76
C VAL A 102 5.93 -10.81 -4.78
N ASN A 103 6.98 -10.16 -5.27
CA ASN A 103 7.97 -10.70 -6.21
C ASN A 103 7.29 -11.26 -7.48
N ILE A 104 6.29 -10.53 -7.97
CA ILE A 104 5.73 -10.76 -9.30
C ILE A 104 6.68 -10.11 -10.31
N ARG A 105 6.97 -10.83 -11.40
CA ARG A 105 7.88 -10.35 -12.43
C ARG A 105 7.42 -8.99 -13.00
N LYS A 106 8.38 -8.13 -13.33
CA LYS A 106 8.14 -6.72 -13.72
C LYS A 106 7.28 -6.58 -14.99
N ASP A 107 7.38 -7.53 -15.91
CA ASP A 107 6.56 -7.67 -17.12
C ASP A 107 5.06 -7.77 -16.82
N ILE A 108 4.68 -8.44 -15.74
CA ILE A 108 3.27 -8.59 -15.31
C ILE A 108 2.80 -7.32 -14.57
N THR A 109 3.68 -6.64 -13.83
CA THR A 109 3.30 -5.48 -13.00
C THR A 109 2.93 -4.22 -13.78
N GLN A 110 3.55 -3.96 -14.94
CA GLN A 110 3.21 -2.81 -15.78
C GLN A 110 1.83 -2.94 -16.45
N LEU A 111 1.33 -4.16 -16.61
CA LEU A 111 0.04 -4.45 -17.23
C LEU A 111 -1.09 -4.56 -16.18
N ALA A 112 -0.75 -4.83 -14.92
CA ALA A 112 -1.71 -5.02 -13.83
C ALA A 112 -2.21 -3.70 -13.20
N GLU A 113 -1.48 -2.59 -13.31
CA GLU A 113 -1.97 -1.28 -12.85
C GLU A 113 -3.28 -0.87 -13.54
N ASP A 114 -3.54 -1.40 -14.73
CA ASP A 114 -4.71 -1.06 -15.56
C ASP A 114 -5.89 -2.06 -15.46
N GLN A 115 -5.75 -3.23 -14.83
CA GLN A 115 -6.82 -4.24 -14.67
C GLN A 115 -6.37 -5.38 -13.72
N VAL A 116 -7.05 -5.58 -12.57
CA VAL A 116 -6.70 -6.65 -11.61
C VAL A 116 -7.87 -7.61 -11.34
N CYS A 117 -7.65 -8.86 -11.76
CA CYS A 117 -8.04 -10.18 -11.19
C CYS A 117 -8.40 -11.18 -12.31
N GLU A 118 -9.11 -10.75 -13.35
CA GLU A 118 -9.50 -11.63 -14.47
C GLU A 118 -8.39 -11.75 -15.54
N GLU A 119 -7.57 -10.70 -15.69
CA GLU A 119 -6.54 -10.61 -16.73
C GLU A 119 -5.20 -11.29 -16.35
N LEU A 120 -4.89 -11.50 -15.06
CA LEU A 120 -3.61 -12.10 -14.63
C LEU A 120 -3.40 -13.52 -15.17
N GLY A 121 -4.49 -14.29 -15.35
CA GLY A 121 -4.44 -15.60 -16.01
C GLY A 121 -4.22 -15.53 -17.52
N ARG A 122 -4.63 -14.44 -18.18
CA ARG A 122 -4.42 -14.21 -19.62
C ARG A 122 -2.98 -13.78 -19.94
N PHE A 123 -2.29 -13.14 -18.99
CA PHE A 123 -0.95 -12.57 -19.19
C PHE A 123 0.21 -13.49 -18.78
N GLY A 124 -0.05 -14.78 -18.53
CA GLY A 124 1.01 -15.76 -18.28
C GLY A 124 1.65 -15.67 -16.89
N ALA A 125 0.90 -15.17 -15.90
CA ALA A 125 1.27 -15.34 -14.50
C ALA A 125 1.22 -16.84 -14.13
N THR A 126 2.24 -17.33 -13.45
CA THR A 126 2.26 -18.73 -13.00
C THR A 126 1.25 -18.96 -11.88
N GLU A 127 0.82 -20.20 -11.70
CA GLU A 127 -0.08 -20.56 -10.60
C GLU A 127 0.52 -20.18 -9.22
N GLU A 128 1.84 -20.26 -9.09
CA GLU A 128 2.58 -19.84 -7.89
C GLU A 128 2.58 -18.31 -7.70
N GLU A 129 2.67 -17.52 -8.77
CA GLU A 129 2.54 -16.05 -8.72
C GLU A 129 1.11 -15.66 -8.29
N CYS A 130 0.09 -16.31 -8.85
CA CYS A 130 -1.31 -16.10 -8.49
C CYS A 130 -1.59 -16.50 -7.03
N ALA A 131 -1.06 -17.64 -6.57
CA ALA A 131 -1.19 -18.08 -5.18
C ALA A 131 -0.52 -17.10 -4.20
N ARG A 132 0.70 -16.62 -4.53
CA ARG A 132 1.40 -15.61 -3.72
C ARG A 132 0.64 -14.30 -3.65
N LEU A 133 0.10 -13.82 -4.78
CA LEU A 133 -0.71 -12.60 -4.82
C LEU A 133 -1.98 -12.76 -3.97
N ASN A 134 -2.72 -13.84 -4.16
CA ASN A 134 -3.96 -14.10 -3.42
C ASN A 134 -3.72 -14.23 -1.91
N ALA A 135 -2.62 -14.89 -1.50
CA ALA A 135 -2.22 -14.96 -0.11
C ALA A 135 -1.89 -13.57 0.45
N ALA A 136 -1.13 -12.76 -0.29
CA ALA A 136 -0.78 -11.40 0.11
C ALA A 136 -2.01 -10.49 0.21
N LEU A 137 -2.91 -10.52 -0.78
CA LEU A 137 -4.18 -9.78 -0.77
C LEU A 137 -5.08 -10.22 0.39
N SER A 138 -5.10 -11.51 0.72
CA SER A 138 -5.84 -12.03 1.87
C SER A 138 -5.26 -11.54 3.21
N CYS A 139 -3.93 -11.41 3.31
CA CYS A 139 -3.27 -10.81 4.47
C CYS A 139 -3.53 -9.30 4.58
N LEU A 140 -3.67 -8.59 3.46
CA LEU A 140 -3.94 -7.15 3.42
C LEU A 140 -5.42 -6.80 3.71
N ARG A 141 -6.33 -7.75 3.43
CA ARG A 141 -7.78 -7.59 3.67
C ARG A 141 -8.23 -7.85 5.11
N LYS A 142 -7.41 -8.51 5.93
CA LYS A 142 -7.63 -8.71 7.37
C LYS A 142 -7.32 -7.45 8.16
#